data_AF-A0A5S3URG1-F1
#
_entry.id   AF-A0A5S3URG1-F1
#
_cell.length_a   1.000
_cell.length_b   1.000
_cell.length_c   1.000
_cell.angle_alpha   90.00
_cell.angle_beta   90.00
_cell.angle_gamma   90.00
#
_symmetry.space_group_name_H-M   'P 1'
#
loop_
_entity.id
_entity.type
_entity.pdbx_description
1 polymer ?
#
loop_
_entity_poly.entity_id
_entity_poly.type
_entity_poly.pdbx_seq_one_letter_code
_entity_poly.pdbx_strand_id
1 'polypeptide(L)'
;MTTLSQKIAELIDENANLVAGAQLLTNEVNSQLGLIDTALNSVPDTAINAIKSHLETELYVNADPNIGSDNHDGKTPEQPLQTLTEACRRLTAGCSARIKLAANEKTHYFSGVILPDCNVQFEAYTQTDWLHYGLKLHCTGAVAFNTRGINTRIALQFDGDFEKHITLEHNRLFENIGRANYSLSSSNDFYPVIVLYGGEGALFPHFVAVNYSRFAGVGTVAMQNVTFAADVSMVNGERSFTYMPQFRADISPTGGGILAFYRNVEVYAEQFTPPDIELAPGCYLITQTSPDNSWLVHNKPSQP
;
A
#
# COMPACT_ATOMS: atom_id res chain seq x y z
N MET A 1 48.16 54.80 -57.65
CA MET A 1 46.82 54.32 -58.08
C MET A 1 46.85 52.81 -58.04
N THR A 2 46.09 52.17 -57.16
CA THR A 2 45.91 50.72 -57.19
C THR A 2 45.13 50.35 -58.46
N THR A 3 45.53 49.25 -59.10
CA THR A 3 44.88 48.81 -60.34
C THR A 3 43.52 48.20 -60.02
N LEU A 4 42.58 48.24 -60.97
CA LEU A 4 41.26 47.62 -60.82
C LEU A 4 41.37 46.13 -60.40
N SER A 5 42.37 45.43 -60.93
CA SER A 5 42.67 44.04 -60.60
C SER A 5 43.07 43.83 -59.13
N GLN A 6 43.79 44.76 -58.51
CA GLN A 6 44.13 44.67 -57.08
C GLN A 6 42.88 44.80 -56.19
N LYS A 7 41.99 45.74 -56.49
CA LYS A 7 40.72 45.89 -55.76
C LYS A 7 39.80 44.69 -55.90
N ILE A 8 39.79 44.04 -57.07
CA ILE A 8 39.01 42.80 -57.28
C ILE A 8 39.58 41.66 -56.43
N ALA A 9 40.91 41.53 -56.35
CA ALA A 9 41.54 40.51 -55.50
C ALA A 9 41.25 40.74 -54.01
N GLU A 10 41.36 41.99 -53.53
CA GLU A 10 41.02 42.36 -52.15
C GLU A 10 39.56 42.03 -51.81
N LEU A 11 38.61 42.33 -52.70
CA LEU A 11 37.19 41.98 -52.51
C LEU A 11 36.94 40.46 -52.52
N ILE A 12 37.69 39.69 -53.32
CA ILE A 12 37.59 38.23 -53.33
C ILE A 12 38.07 37.65 -51.99
N ASP A 13 39.19 38.15 -51.47
CA ASP A 13 39.73 37.72 -50.17
C ASP A 13 38.81 38.12 -49.01
N GLU A 14 38.28 39.34 -49.01
CA GLU A 14 37.28 39.79 -48.02
C GLU A 14 36.02 38.91 -48.07
N ASN A 15 35.53 38.58 -49.26
CA ASN A 15 34.35 37.74 -49.42
C ASN A 15 34.61 36.29 -48.99
N ALA A 16 35.80 35.75 -49.27
CA ALA A 16 36.20 34.43 -48.78
C ALA A 16 36.28 34.39 -47.24
N ASN A 17 36.82 35.45 -46.62
CA ASN A 17 36.86 35.58 -45.17
C ASN A 17 35.46 35.71 -44.55
N LEU A 18 34.55 36.45 -45.19
CA LEU A 18 33.15 36.55 -44.75
C LEU A 18 32.43 35.20 -44.82
N VAL A 19 32.62 34.44 -45.90
CA VAL A 19 32.04 33.09 -46.04
C VAL A 19 32.57 32.14 -44.98
N ALA A 20 33.89 32.16 -44.70
CA ALA A 20 34.48 31.35 -43.64
C ALA A 20 33.94 31.74 -42.25
N GLY A 21 33.81 33.04 -41.98
CA GLY A 21 33.21 33.56 -40.74
C GLY A 21 31.74 33.14 -40.56
N ALA A 22 30.94 33.21 -41.63
CA ALA A 22 29.55 32.77 -41.62
C ALA A 22 29.41 31.26 -41.33
N GLN A 23 30.33 30.44 -41.87
CA GLN A 23 30.36 29.01 -41.61
C GLN A 23 30.67 28.70 -40.14
N LEU A 24 31.64 29.40 -39.54
CA LEU A 24 31.96 29.26 -38.12
C LEU A 24 30.79 29.65 -37.22
N LEU A 25 30.12 30.77 -37.53
CA LEU A 25 28.96 31.22 -36.77
C LEU A 25 27.80 30.21 -36.87
N THR A 26 27.58 29.64 -38.05
CA THR A 26 26.55 28.60 -38.26
C THR A 26 26.83 27.36 -37.42
N ASN A 27 28.10 26.92 -37.36
CA ASN A 27 28.49 25.77 -36.54
C ASN A 27 28.31 26.04 -35.05
N GLU A 28 28.67 27.25 -34.59
CA GLU A 28 28.50 27.64 -33.18
C GLU A 28 27.01 27.70 -32.79
N VAL A 29 26.16 28.31 -33.63
CA VAL A 29 24.71 28.35 -33.40
C VAL A 29 24.13 26.93 -33.32
N ASN A 30 24.52 26.04 -34.24
CA ASN A 30 24.04 24.65 -34.23
C ASN A 30 24.51 23.89 -32.98
N SER A 31 25.73 24.13 -32.50
CA SER A 31 26.25 23.55 -31.25
C SER A 31 25.43 24.02 -30.04
N GLN A 32 25.17 25.33 -29.93
CA GLN A 32 24.37 25.88 -28.84
C GLN A 32 22.92 25.41 -28.89
N LEU A 33 22.31 25.29 -30.07
CA LEU A 33 20.97 24.72 -30.23
C LEU A 33 20.92 23.25 -29.76
N GLY A 34 21.94 22.44 -30.07
CA GLY A 34 22.01 21.06 -29.59
C GLY A 34 22.14 20.95 -28.05
N LEU A 35 22.88 21.87 -27.42
CA LEU A 35 22.96 21.95 -25.97
C LEU A 35 21.63 22.36 -25.34
N ILE A 36 20.92 23.32 -25.96
CA ILE A 36 19.58 23.75 -25.53
C ILE A 36 18.57 22.60 -25.65
N ASP A 37 18.57 21.87 -26.76
CA ASP A 37 17.70 20.70 -26.95
C ASP A 37 17.96 19.61 -25.91
N THR A 38 19.23 19.35 -25.59
CA THR A 38 19.61 18.36 -24.56
C THR A 38 19.15 18.81 -23.16
N ALA A 39 19.29 20.09 -22.84
CA ALA A 39 18.82 20.66 -21.58
C ALA A 39 17.29 20.64 -21.49
N LEU A 40 16.58 21.02 -22.55
CA LEU A 40 15.12 21.00 -22.61
C LEU A 40 14.54 19.59 -22.46
N ASN A 41 15.22 18.58 -23.02
CA ASN A 41 14.77 17.19 -22.93
C ASN A 41 15.00 16.55 -21.55
N SER A 42 15.93 17.07 -20.73
CA SER A 42 16.27 16.50 -19.41
C SER A 42 15.57 17.17 -18.22
N VAL A 43 15.06 18.39 -18.40
CA VAL A 43 14.29 19.12 -17.37
C VAL A 43 12.99 18.41 -16.95
N PRO A 44 12.18 17.84 -17.87
CA PRO A 44 10.94 17.14 -17.52
C PRO A 44 11.19 15.92 -16.64
N ASP A 45 12.19 15.09 -16.98
CA ASP A 45 12.50 13.87 -16.22
C ASP A 45 13.01 14.18 -14.81
N THR A 46 13.84 15.22 -14.68
CA THR A 46 14.36 15.66 -13.38
C THR A 46 13.23 16.21 -12.51
N ALA A 47 12.33 17.01 -13.08
CA ALA A 47 11.15 17.54 -12.38
C ALA A 47 10.16 16.43 -12.01
N ILE A 48 9.90 15.47 -12.90
CA ILE A 48 9.01 14.32 -12.66
C ILE A 48 9.58 13.44 -11.55
N ASN A 49 10.87 13.16 -11.55
CA ASN A 49 11.52 12.36 -10.51
C ASN A 49 11.54 13.10 -9.16
N ALA A 50 11.74 14.42 -9.16
CA ALA A 50 11.66 15.24 -7.95
C ALA A 50 10.23 15.34 -7.40
N ILE A 51 9.21 15.38 -8.27
CA ILE A 51 7.79 15.35 -7.88
C ILE A 51 7.43 13.97 -7.33
N LYS A 52 7.85 12.88 -8.00
CA LYS A 52 7.63 11.51 -7.52
C LYS A 52 8.31 11.26 -6.18
N SER A 53 9.54 11.71 -5.98
CA SER A 53 10.27 11.55 -4.72
C SER A 53 9.72 12.44 -3.60
N HIS A 54 9.09 13.58 -3.91
CA HIS A 54 8.34 14.37 -2.93
C HIS A 54 7.02 13.72 -2.52
N LEU A 55 6.45 12.87 -3.37
CA LEU A 55 5.19 12.19 -3.10
C LEU A 55 5.38 10.88 -2.35
N GLU A 56 6.56 10.26 -2.39
CA GLU A 56 6.85 9.02 -1.65
C GLU A 56 7.48 9.31 -0.27
N THR A 57 6.74 9.00 0.80
CA THR A 57 7.18 9.17 2.19
C THR A 57 7.47 7.82 2.82
N GLU A 58 8.72 7.53 3.16
CA GLU A 58 9.07 6.34 3.95
C GLU A 58 9.26 6.70 5.42
N LEU A 59 8.59 5.97 6.32
CA LEU A 59 8.68 6.15 7.76
C LEU A 59 8.94 4.80 8.45
N TYR A 60 9.81 4.80 9.45
CA TYR A 60 10.12 3.65 10.29
C TYR A 60 9.48 3.82 11.67
N VAL A 61 8.87 2.75 12.17
CA VAL A 61 8.22 2.70 13.48
C VAL A 61 8.73 1.51 14.27
N ASN A 62 9.15 1.76 15.50
CA ASN A 62 9.59 0.75 16.45
C ASN A 62 8.91 0.97 17.79
N ALA A 63 8.06 0.03 18.18
CA ALA A 63 7.30 0.10 19.43
C ALA A 63 8.16 -0.08 20.70
N ASP A 64 9.45 -0.46 20.58
CA ASP A 64 10.35 -0.51 21.73
C ASP A 64 10.69 0.90 22.22
N PRO A 65 10.32 1.31 23.45
CA PRO A 65 10.60 2.64 23.96
C PRO A 65 12.09 2.94 24.17
N ASN A 66 12.96 1.92 24.11
CA ASN A 66 14.40 2.11 24.18
C ASN A 66 15.04 2.41 22.81
N ILE A 67 14.29 2.23 21.71
CA ILE A 67 14.77 2.42 20.33
C ILE A 67 13.94 3.49 19.62
N GLY A 68 12.61 3.38 19.67
CA GLY A 68 11.68 4.33 19.06
C GLY A 68 11.47 5.57 19.90
N SER A 69 11.36 6.72 19.23
CA SER A 69 10.94 7.97 19.85
C SER A 69 10.11 8.80 18.87
N ASP A 70 8.97 9.32 19.31
CA ASP A 70 8.16 10.22 18.48
C ASP A 70 8.83 11.60 18.25
N ASN A 71 9.95 11.87 18.92
CA ASN A 71 10.83 13.02 18.63
C ASN A 71 11.83 12.75 17.48
N HIS A 72 12.02 11.49 17.08
CA HIS A 72 12.85 11.17 15.92
C HIS A 72 12.21 11.66 14.62
N ASP A 73 12.98 11.78 13.54
CA ASP A 73 12.44 12.16 12.23
C ASP A 73 11.67 11.01 11.55
N GLY A 74 11.90 9.76 11.97
CA GLY A 74 11.25 8.57 11.47
C GLY A 74 11.76 8.11 10.11
N LYS A 75 12.81 8.71 9.54
CA LYS A 75 13.22 8.46 8.15
C LYS A 75 14.21 7.31 8.01
N THR A 76 14.76 6.82 9.11
CA THR A 76 15.72 5.70 9.11
C THR A 76 15.38 4.71 10.23
N PRO A 77 15.82 3.44 10.12
CA PRO A 77 15.60 2.44 11.16
C PRO A 77 16.40 2.70 12.45
N GLU A 78 17.44 3.54 12.42
CA GLU A 78 18.22 3.98 13.60
C GLU A 78 17.55 5.14 14.36
N GLN A 79 16.72 5.92 13.68
CA GLN A 79 15.87 6.96 14.27
C GLN A 79 14.39 6.72 13.96
N PRO A 80 13.82 5.58 14.39
CA PRO A 80 12.43 5.26 14.12
C PRO A 80 11.51 6.04 15.07
N LEU A 81 10.28 6.30 14.59
CA LEU A 81 9.19 6.77 15.44
C LEU A 81 8.82 5.67 16.44
N GLN A 82 8.25 6.06 17.58
CA GLN A 82 7.79 5.08 18.54
C GLN A 82 6.40 4.56 18.18
N THR A 83 5.52 5.45 17.70
CA THR A 83 4.11 5.13 17.51
C THR A 83 3.67 5.21 16.06
N LEU A 84 2.79 4.28 15.69
CA LEU A 84 2.06 4.29 14.41
C LEU A 84 1.21 5.56 14.25
N THR A 85 0.65 6.06 15.36
CA THR A 85 -0.15 7.28 15.38
C THR A 85 0.66 8.49 14.94
N GLU A 86 1.89 8.63 15.47
CA GLU A 86 2.79 9.70 15.06
C GLU A 86 3.22 9.56 13.58
N ALA A 87 3.49 8.33 13.12
CA ALA A 87 3.82 8.08 11.71
C ALA A 87 2.69 8.54 10.78
N CYS A 88 1.44 8.18 11.11
CA CYS A 88 0.28 8.60 10.34
C CYS A 88 0.04 10.13 10.42
N ARG A 89 0.30 10.76 11.57
CA ARG A 89 0.19 12.23 11.75
C ARG A 89 1.14 13.01 10.84
N ARG A 90 2.28 12.42 10.47
CA ARG A 90 3.28 13.04 9.59
C ARG A 90 2.96 12.93 8.10
N LEU A 91 1.93 12.18 7.74
CA LEU A 91 1.52 12.05 6.36
C LEU A 91 0.83 13.33 5.87
N THR A 92 0.95 13.57 4.56
CA THR A 92 0.33 14.71 3.88
C THR A 92 -0.69 14.23 2.86
N ALA A 93 -1.71 15.05 2.58
CA ALA A 93 -2.69 14.70 1.55
C ALA A 93 -2.02 14.65 0.17
N GLY A 94 -2.42 13.66 -0.64
CA GLY A 94 -1.88 13.36 -1.96
C GLY A 94 -0.61 12.50 -1.96
N CYS A 95 -0.04 12.18 -0.80
CA CYS A 95 1.20 11.39 -0.75
C CYS A 95 0.95 9.88 -0.99
N SER A 96 2.03 9.18 -1.27
CA SER A 96 2.15 7.73 -1.16
C SER A 96 3.15 7.43 -0.05
N ALA A 97 2.76 6.69 0.97
CA ALA A 97 3.57 6.44 2.14
C ALA A 97 3.87 4.96 2.32
N ARG A 98 5.10 4.66 2.74
CA ARG A 98 5.51 3.34 3.23
C ARG A 98 5.84 3.46 4.70
N ILE A 99 5.10 2.75 5.55
CA ILE A 99 5.33 2.71 6.99
C ILE A 99 5.92 1.34 7.33
N LYS A 100 7.21 1.32 7.66
CA LYS A 100 8.00 0.15 8.04
C LYS A 100 7.84 -0.10 9.54
N LEU A 101 7.33 -1.25 9.92
CA LEU A 101 7.07 -1.67 11.29
C LEU A 101 8.11 -2.67 11.76
N ALA A 102 8.75 -2.39 12.89
CA ALA A 102 9.74 -3.29 13.46
C ALA A 102 9.11 -4.63 13.87
N ALA A 103 9.59 -5.73 13.32
CA ALA A 103 9.25 -7.09 13.74
C ALA A 103 10.20 -7.54 14.85
N ASN A 104 9.96 -7.08 16.07
CA ASN A 104 10.86 -7.28 17.23
C ASN A 104 10.12 -7.75 18.50
N GLU A 105 8.99 -8.46 18.34
CA GLU A 105 8.10 -8.94 19.42
C GLU A 105 7.41 -7.84 20.24
N LYS A 106 7.75 -6.56 20.06
CA LYS A 106 7.03 -5.46 20.68
C LYS A 106 5.71 -5.22 19.96
N THR A 107 4.69 -4.91 20.76
CA THR A 107 3.34 -4.68 20.24
C THR A 107 3.20 -3.25 19.75
N HIS A 108 2.92 -3.11 18.46
CA HIS A 108 2.53 -1.84 17.85
C HIS A 108 1.05 -1.61 18.13
N TYR A 109 0.78 -0.70 19.07
CA TYR A 109 -0.59 -0.30 19.39
C TYR A 109 -1.12 0.67 18.33
N PHE A 110 -2.33 0.41 17.89
CA PHE A 110 -3.06 1.21 16.93
C PHE A 110 -4.49 1.45 17.44
N SER A 111 -4.90 2.71 17.49
CA SER A 111 -6.27 3.12 17.80
C SER A 111 -6.76 3.94 16.62
N GLY A 112 -7.95 3.63 16.09
CA GLY A 112 -8.50 4.18 14.84
C GLY A 112 -7.88 5.51 14.38
N VAL A 113 -7.10 5.48 13.29
CA VAL A 113 -6.33 6.63 12.82
C VAL A 113 -6.92 7.20 11.54
N ILE A 114 -7.23 8.50 11.57
CA ILE A 114 -7.63 9.24 10.37
C ILE A 114 -6.38 9.50 9.53
N LEU A 115 -6.30 8.88 8.36
CA LEU A 115 -5.30 9.23 7.36
C LEU A 115 -5.73 10.45 6.55
N PRO A 116 -4.80 11.31 6.12
CA PRO A 116 -5.08 12.22 5.03
C PRO A 116 -5.38 11.42 3.74
N ASP A 117 -5.86 12.08 2.70
CA ASP A 117 -6.12 11.43 1.41
C ASP A 117 -4.80 10.98 0.75
N CYS A 118 -4.27 9.82 1.12
CA CYS A 118 -2.97 9.32 0.70
C CYS A 118 -2.96 7.79 0.60
N ASN A 119 -2.13 7.27 -0.30
CA ASN A 119 -1.91 5.82 -0.37
C ASN A 119 -0.95 5.42 0.75
N VAL A 120 -1.26 4.37 1.51
CA VAL A 120 -0.39 3.91 2.60
C VAL A 120 -0.16 2.42 2.48
N GLN A 121 1.11 2.04 2.53
CA GLN A 121 1.56 0.66 2.57
C GLN A 121 2.32 0.43 3.88
N PHE A 122 1.79 -0.45 4.72
CA PHE A 122 2.46 -0.94 5.92
C PHE A 122 3.26 -2.18 5.57
N GLU A 123 4.53 -2.19 5.96
CA GLU A 123 5.45 -3.30 5.73
C GLU A 123 6.19 -3.62 7.01
N ALA A 124 6.68 -4.84 7.14
CA ALA A 124 7.56 -5.20 8.24
C ALA A 124 9.02 -4.91 7.88
N TYR A 125 9.85 -4.64 8.87
CA TYR A 125 11.31 -4.71 8.74
C TYR A 125 11.93 -5.42 9.93
N THR A 126 13.04 -6.12 9.68
CA THR A 126 13.83 -6.85 10.68
C THR A 126 15.24 -6.27 10.73
N GLN A 127 15.92 -6.41 11.87
CA GLN A 127 17.36 -6.23 11.98
C GLN A 127 18.03 -7.59 12.22
N THR A 128 19.36 -7.66 12.10
CA THR A 128 20.12 -8.93 12.19
C THR A 128 19.87 -9.69 13.49
N ASP A 129 19.69 -8.97 14.59
CA ASP A 129 19.39 -9.50 15.92
C ASP A 129 17.91 -9.86 16.11
N TRP A 130 17.03 -9.58 15.12
CA TRP A 130 15.59 -9.80 15.20
C TRP A 130 15.05 -10.89 14.27
N LEU A 131 15.92 -11.66 13.62
CA LEU A 131 15.52 -12.63 12.60
C LEU A 131 14.54 -13.71 13.09
N HIS A 132 14.38 -13.88 14.40
CA HIS A 132 13.45 -14.82 15.02
C HIS A 132 12.24 -14.18 15.71
N TYR A 133 12.14 -12.85 15.66
CA TYR A 133 11.05 -12.11 16.28
C TYR A 133 9.92 -11.88 15.30
N GLY A 134 8.68 -11.94 15.81
CA GLY A 134 7.46 -11.64 15.07
C GLY A 134 7.07 -10.16 15.10
N LEU A 135 6.13 -9.83 14.22
CA LEU A 135 5.40 -8.57 14.21
C LEU A 135 4.09 -8.72 14.99
N LYS A 136 3.86 -7.85 15.97
CA LYS A 136 2.60 -7.80 16.73
C LYS A 136 1.93 -6.45 16.55
N LEU A 137 0.69 -6.47 16.08
CA LEU A 137 -0.19 -5.33 15.96
C LEU A 137 -1.38 -5.51 16.90
N HIS A 138 -1.69 -4.49 17.69
CA HIS A 138 -2.87 -4.48 18.55
C HIS A 138 -3.75 -3.30 18.17
N CYS A 139 -4.90 -3.61 17.58
CA CYS A 139 -5.88 -2.64 17.12
C CYS A 139 -7.01 -2.52 18.15
N THR A 140 -6.99 -1.43 18.91
CA THR A 140 -8.02 -1.09 19.93
C THR A 140 -9.35 -0.65 19.31
N GLY A 141 -9.37 -0.44 18.00
CA GLY A 141 -10.54 -0.17 17.19
C GLY A 141 -10.40 -0.81 15.81
N ALA A 142 -11.30 -0.47 14.89
CA ALA A 142 -11.12 -0.81 13.49
C ALA A 142 -9.90 -0.10 12.89
N VAL A 143 -9.33 -0.68 11.84
CA VAL A 143 -8.44 0.05 10.93
C VAL A 143 -9.30 0.99 10.09
N ALA A 144 -9.62 2.15 10.68
CA ALA A 144 -10.55 3.14 10.13
C ALA A 144 -9.81 4.25 9.40
N PHE A 145 -9.51 4.06 8.12
CA PHE A 145 -8.87 5.10 7.31
C PHE A 145 -9.94 5.95 6.62
N ASN A 146 -10.20 7.12 7.18
CA ASN A 146 -11.15 8.08 6.62
C ASN A 146 -10.52 8.84 5.45
N THR A 147 -10.80 8.40 4.22
CA THR A 147 -10.23 9.01 3.02
C THR A 147 -11.29 9.85 2.31
N ARG A 148 -10.92 11.08 1.91
CA ARG A 148 -11.80 12.00 1.14
C ARG A 148 -11.58 11.90 -0.37
N GLY A 149 -10.55 11.20 -0.82
CA GLY A 149 -10.19 11.08 -2.22
C GLY A 149 -10.84 9.92 -2.95
N ILE A 150 -10.64 9.95 -4.26
CA ILE A 150 -11.03 8.87 -5.17
C ILE A 150 -9.76 8.03 -5.39
N ASN A 151 -9.81 6.73 -5.04
CA ASN A 151 -8.74 5.73 -5.23
C ASN A 151 -7.66 5.65 -4.14
N THR A 152 -7.99 5.91 -2.88
CA THR A 152 -7.03 5.66 -1.80
C THR A 152 -6.76 4.15 -1.65
N ARG A 153 -5.48 3.77 -1.55
CA ARG A 153 -5.07 2.39 -1.28
C ARG A 153 -4.45 2.27 0.10
N ILE A 154 -4.94 1.31 0.87
CA ILE A 154 -4.37 0.89 2.14
C ILE A 154 -3.92 -0.57 1.99
N ALA A 155 -2.63 -0.81 2.16
CA ALA A 155 -2.07 -2.14 2.09
C ALA A 155 -1.32 -2.48 3.38
N LEU A 156 -1.60 -3.64 3.96
CA LEU A 156 -0.78 -4.28 4.99
C LEU A 156 -0.09 -5.47 4.31
N GLN A 157 1.18 -5.29 3.92
CA GLN A 157 1.97 -6.28 3.20
C GLN A 157 3.15 -6.70 4.08
N PHE A 158 2.96 -7.79 4.82
CA PHE A 158 3.94 -8.30 5.77
C PHE A 158 4.66 -9.49 5.16
N ASP A 159 5.78 -9.21 4.51
CA ASP A 159 6.60 -10.21 3.83
C ASP A 159 7.72 -10.70 4.75
N GLY A 160 8.05 -11.99 4.64
CA GLY A 160 9.15 -12.65 5.35
C GLY A 160 8.74 -13.84 6.20
N ASP A 161 9.73 -14.56 6.73
CA ASP A 161 9.54 -15.87 7.37
C ASP A 161 9.50 -15.76 8.91
N PHE A 162 8.56 -14.96 9.40
CA PHE A 162 8.36 -14.71 10.84
C PHE A 162 6.86 -14.60 11.19
N GLU A 163 6.53 -14.67 12.48
CA GLU A 163 5.16 -14.60 12.98
C GLU A 163 4.55 -13.20 12.81
N LYS A 164 3.30 -13.11 12.37
CA LYS A 164 2.62 -11.84 12.06
C LYS A 164 1.23 -11.86 12.69
N HIS A 165 1.07 -11.18 13.81
CA HIS A 165 -0.18 -11.21 14.58
C HIS A 165 -0.86 -9.84 14.54
N ILE A 166 -2.15 -9.81 14.20
CA ILE A 166 -3.03 -8.65 14.33
C ILE A 166 -4.10 -9.01 15.35
N THR A 167 -4.08 -8.40 16.53
CA THR A 167 -5.12 -8.56 17.55
C THR A 167 -6.11 -7.42 17.46
N LEU A 168 -7.40 -7.74 17.38
CA LEU A 168 -8.50 -6.79 17.26
C LEU A 168 -9.35 -6.81 18.52
N GLU A 169 -9.62 -5.65 19.10
CA GLU A 169 -10.59 -5.50 20.21
C GLU A 169 -12.04 -5.38 19.72
N HIS A 170 -12.23 -5.18 18.41
CA HIS A 170 -13.54 -5.04 17.79
C HIS A 170 -13.74 -6.13 16.73
N ASN A 171 -14.99 -6.47 16.46
CA ASN A 171 -15.35 -7.52 15.50
C ASN A 171 -15.15 -7.09 14.03
N ARG A 172 -14.30 -6.09 13.76
CA ARG A 172 -14.08 -5.57 12.41
C ARG A 172 -12.61 -5.26 12.12
N LEU A 173 -12.14 -5.65 10.93
CA LEU A 173 -10.76 -5.39 10.50
C LEU A 173 -10.61 -3.97 9.95
N PHE A 174 -11.35 -3.63 8.90
CA PHE A 174 -11.34 -2.29 8.29
C PHE A 174 -12.70 -1.59 8.46
N GLU A 175 -12.66 -0.27 8.61
CA GLU A 175 -13.86 0.58 8.61
C GLU A 175 -13.68 1.67 7.56
N ASN A 176 -14.62 1.76 6.61
CA ASN A 176 -14.51 2.66 5.49
C ASN A 176 -15.69 3.63 5.40
N ILE A 177 -15.38 4.92 5.31
CA ILE A 177 -16.33 6.03 5.14
C ILE A 177 -16.26 6.60 3.70
N GLY A 178 -15.41 6.05 2.81
CA GLY A 178 -15.14 6.53 1.45
C GLY A 178 -14.86 5.42 0.40
N ARG A 179 -14.20 5.76 -0.72
CA ARG A 179 -13.83 4.84 -1.81
C ARG A 179 -12.36 4.41 -1.68
N ALA A 180 -12.09 3.43 -0.82
CA ALA A 180 -10.75 2.91 -0.59
C ALA A 180 -10.62 1.43 -0.99
N ASN A 181 -9.42 1.05 -1.42
CA ASN A 181 -9.02 -0.34 -1.67
C ASN A 181 -8.15 -0.82 -0.52
N TYR A 182 -8.51 -1.97 0.07
CA TYR A 182 -7.80 -2.58 1.18
C TYR A 182 -7.13 -3.87 0.74
N SER A 183 -5.89 -4.07 1.18
CA SER A 183 -5.23 -5.37 1.06
C SER A 183 -4.55 -5.79 2.35
N LEU A 184 -4.67 -7.07 2.70
CA LEU A 184 -3.92 -7.71 3.76
C LEU A 184 -3.22 -8.95 3.20
N SER A 185 -1.89 -9.01 3.28
CA SER A 185 -1.16 -10.12 2.68
C SER A 185 0.12 -10.48 3.42
N SER A 186 0.45 -11.77 3.37
CA SER A 186 1.82 -12.24 3.54
C SER A 186 2.34 -12.92 2.27
N SER A 187 3.62 -12.78 1.99
CA SER A 187 4.30 -13.51 0.91
C SER A 187 4.42 -15.01 1.15
N ASN A 188 4.29 -15.48 2.39
CA ASN A 188 4.52 -16.87 2.78
C ASN A 188 3.27 -17.48 3.45
N ASP A 189 2.81 -18.63 2.96
CA ASP A 189 1.65 -19.38 3.48
C ASP A 189 1.98 -20.20 4.74
N PHE A 190 3.25 -20.56 4.97
CA PHE A 190 3.72 -21.15 6.24
C PHE A 190 3.80 -20.12 7.39
N TYR A 191 3.93 -18.84 7.04
CA TYR A 191 3.92 -17.73 7.99
C TYR A 191 2.82 -16.74 7.62
N PRO A 192 1.54 -17.16 7.66
CA PRO A 192 0.44 -16.30 7.27
C PRO A 192 0.30 -15.12 8.23
N VAL A 193 -0.47 -14.10 7.83
CA VAL A 193 -0.95 -13.12 8.81
C VAL A 193 -2.05 -13.76 9.64
N ILE A 194 -1.84 -13.84 10.95
CA ILE A 194 -2.82 -14.36 11.91
C ILE A 194 -3.60 -13.18 12.48
N VAL A 195 -4.90 -13.15 12.20
CA VAL A 195 -5.83 -12.15 12.76
C VAL A 195 -6.56 -12.78 13.93
N LEU A 196 -6.36 -12.20 15.11
CA LEU A 196 -6.93 -12.61 16.40
C LEU A 196 -8.03 -11.63 16.83
N TYR A 197 -9.11 -12.15 17.39
CA TYR A 197 -10.16 -11.33 18.01
C TYR A 197 -10.12 -11.50 19.53
N GLY A 198 -9.84 -10.42 20.25
CA GLY A 198 -9.56 -10.41 21.69
C GLY A 198 -10.62 -9.69 22.55
N GLY A 199 -11.79 -9.35 22.00
CA GLY A 199 -12.83 -8.63 22.75
C GLY A 199 -13.48 -9.51 23.84
N GLU A 200 -13.37 -9.09 25.10
CA GLU A 200 -14.19 -9.64 26.20
C GLU A 200 -15.68 -9.41 25.90
N GLY A 201 -16.49 -10.46 25.92
CA GLY A 201 -17.91 -10.39 25.63
C GLY A 201 -18.24 -10.69 24.15
N ALA A 202 -18.04 -11.94 23.76
CA ALA A 202 -18.50 -12.48 22.47
C ALA A 202 -20.03 -12.53 22.41
N LEU A 203 -20.66 -11.39 22.13
CA LEU A 203 -22.07 -11.30 21.71
C LEU A 203 -22.23 -11.00 20.22
N PHE A 204 -21.13 -10.88 19.47
CA PHE A 204 -21.17 -10.75 18.02
C PHE A 204 -20.73 -12.08 17.38
N PRO A 205 -21.68 -12.89 16.85
CA PRO A 205 -21.33 -14.17 16.22
C PRO A 205 -20.54 -13.99 14.91
N HIS A 206 -20.47 -12.77 14.36
CA HIS A 206 -19.85 -12.47 13.07
C HIS A 206 -18.65 -11.52 13.19
N PHE A 207 -17.54 -11.91 12.56
CA PHE A 207 -16.42 -11.05 12.22
C PHE A 207 -16.70 -10.33 10.89
N VAL A 208 -16.39 -9.03 10.81
CA VAL A 208 -16.62 -8.18 9.63
C VAL A 208 -15.28 -7.72 9.06
N ALA A 209 -14.87 -8.22 7.89
CA ALA A 209 -13.62 -7.73 7.28
C ALA A 209 -13.69 -6.24 6.94
N VAL A 210 -14.83 -5.78 6.39
CA VAL A 210 -15.04 -4.37 6.06
C VAL A 210 -16.50 -3.98 6.29
N ASN A 211 -16.70 -2.79 6.83
CA ASN A 211 -18.00 -2.12 6.95
C ASN A 211 -18.00 -0.84 6.12
N TYR A 212 -18.98 -0.70 5.21
CA TYR A 212 -19.21 0.51 4.41
C TYR A 212 -20.46 1.24 4.90
N SER A 213 -20.28 2.49 5.37
CA SER A 213 -21.42 3.33 5.79
C SER A 213 -21.65 4.51 4.83
N ARG A 214 -22.95 4.81 4.60
CA ARG A 214 -23.55 6.03 4.02
C ARG A 214 -23.15 6.51 2.62
N PHE A 215 -22.03 6.13 2.03
CA PHE A 215 -21.59 6.66 0.74
C PHE A 215 -21.54 5.59 -0.36
N ALA A 216 -22.24 5.83 -1.47
CA ALA A 216 -22.21 4.98 -2.65
C ALA A 216 -20.81 4.99 -3.29
N GLY A 217 -20.08 3.90 -3.07
CA GLY A 217 -18.75 3.68 -3.60
C GLY A 217 -18.50 2.19 -3.79
N VAL A 218 -17.82 1.82 -4.87
CA VAL A 218 -17.24 0.49 -5.02
C VAL A 218 -15.87 0.52 -4.36
N GLY A 219 -15.65 -0.38 -3.40
CA GLY A 219 -14.34 -0.60 -2.79
C GLY A 219 -13.89 -2.04 -3.00
N THR A 220 -12.57 -2.25 -3.08
CA THR A 220 -11.98 -3.59 -3.24
C THR A 220 -11.33 -4.05 -1.95
N VAL A 221 -11.49 -5.33 -1.63
CA VAL A 221 -10.78 -6.00 -0.54
C VAL A 221 -10.00 -7.16 -1.12
N ALA A 222 -8.70 -7.23 -0.84
CA ALA A 222 -7.86 -8.35 -1.23
C ALA A 222 -7.19 -8.97 -0.01
N MET A 223 -7.23 -10.30 0.13
CA MET A 223 -6.53 -11.01 1.18
C MET A 223 -5.71 -12.17 0.61
N GLN A 224 -4.48 -12.32 1.07
CA GLN A 224 -3.58 -13.40 0.65
C GLN A 224 -2.78 -13.98 1.83
N ASN A 225 -2.84 -15.30 2.02
CA ASN A 225 -2.12 -16.01 3.10
C ASN A 225 -2.49 -15.41 4.48
N VAL A 226 -3.78 -15.47 4.81
CA VAL A 226 -4.35 -14.91 6.04
C VAL A 226 -5.16 -15.98 6.77
N THR A 227 -4.97 -16.09 8.08
CA THR A 227 -5.71 -17.02 8.96
C THR A 227 -6.47 -16.22 10.01
N PHE A 228 -7.77 -16.48 10.16
CA PHE A 228 -8.62 -15.86 11.18
C PHE A 228 -8.88 -16.84 12.33
N ALA A 229 -8.45 -16.48 13.54
CA ALA A 229 -8.56 -17.34 14.71
C ALA A 229 -9.08 -16.59 15.95
N ALA A 230 -9.90 -17.24 16.75
CA ALA A 230 -10.27 -16.80 18.08
C ALA A 230 -9.13 -17.05 19.09
N ASP A 231 -8.36 -18.12 18.89
CA ASP A 231 -7.23 -18.48 19.74
C ASP A 231 -6.16 -19.24 18.95
N VAL A 232 -4.91 -19.11 19.38
CA VAL A 232 -3.76 -19.87 18.87
C VAL A 232 -3.07 -20.54 20.04
N SER A 233 -3.03 -21.86 19.99
CA SER A 233 -2.37 -22.68 21.01
C SER A 233 -1.28 -23.55 20.38
N MET A 234 -0.35 -24.02 21.21
CA MET A 234 0.66 -24.99 20.80
C MET A 234 0.25 -26.37 21.31
N VAL A 235 0.03 -27.31 20.40
CA VAL A 235 -0.31 -28.70 20.70
C VAL A 235 0.75 -29.58 20.07
N ASN A 236 1.49 -30.34 20.88
CA ASN A 236 2.59 -31.22 20.42
C ASN A 236 3.69 -30.52 19.58
N GLY A 237 3.92 -29.22 19.81
CA GLY A 237 4.90 -28.44 19.04
C GLY A 237 4.38 -27.93 17.70
N GLU A 238 3.11 -28.20 17.36
CA GLU A 238 2.42 -27.67 16.20
C GLU A 238 1.43 -26.58 16.62
N ARG A 239 1.20 -25.60 15.73
CA ARG A 239 0.19 -24.56 15.95
C ARG A 239 -1.19 -25.17 15.76
N SER A 240 -2.04 -25.00 16.75
CA SER A 240 -3.45 -25.36 16.72
C SER A 240 -4.30 -24.09 16.78
N PHE A 241 -5.14 -23.89 15.77
CA PHE A 241 -6.01 -22.74 15.64
C PHE A 241 -7.41 -23.06 16.10
N THR A 242 -7.96 -22.23 16.98
CA THR A 242 -9.40 -22.16 17.20
C THR A 242 -9.95 -21.14 16.23
N TYR A 243 -10.53 -21.57 15.12
CA TYR A 243 -11.01 -20.65 14.08
C TYR A 243 -12.17 -19.76 14.56
N MET A 244 -12.26 -18.54 14.00
CA MET A 244 -13.42 -17.69 14.23
C MET A 244 -14.67 -18.31 13.62
N PRO A 245 -15.84 -18.20 14.29
CA PRO A 245 -17.03 -18.92 13.87
C PRO A 245 -17.58 -18.42 12.54
N GLN A 246 -17.57 -17.12 12.22
CA GLN A 246 -18.20 -16.60 11.00
C GLN A 246 -17.51 -15.34 10.46
N PHE A 247 -17.22 -15.30 9.16
CA PHE A 247 -16.68 -14.13 8.44
C PHE A 247 -17.72 -13.51 7.49
N ARG A 248 -17.88 -12.17 7.52
CA ARG A 248 -18.82 -11.41 6.68
C ARG A 248 -18.16 -10.16 6.08
N ALA A 249 -18.61 -9.75 4.89
CA ALA A 249 -18.45 -8.39 4.37
C ALA A 249 -19.81 -7.69 4.45
N ASP A 250 -19.91 -6.55 5.14
CA ASP A 250 -21.21 -5.88 5.35
C ASP A 250 -21.36 -4.65 4.45
N ILE A 251 -22.56 -4.49 3.88
CA ILE A 251 -22.94 -3.37 3.01
C ILE A 251 -24.16 -2.69 3.66
N SER A 252 -24.07 -1.38 3.90
CA SER A 252 -25.23 -0.60 4.37
C SER A 252 -26.40 -0.69 3.38
N PRO A 253 -27.67 -0.74 3.86
CA PRO A 253 -28.86 -0.94 3.02
C PRO A 253 -29.13 0.17 1.97
N THR A 254 -28.34 1.25 1.92
CA THR A 254 -28.53 2.37 0.98
C THR A 254 -27.56 2.40 -0.20
N GLY A 255 -26.86 1.29 -0.49
CA GLY A 255 -26.16 1.08 -1.76
C GLY A 255 -24.64 1.30 -1.70
N GLY A 256 -23.92 0.22 -1.98
CA GLY A 256 -22.48 0.14 -2.19
C GLY A 256 -22.14 -1.26 -2.68
N GLY A 257 -21.12 -1.40 -3.53
CA GLY A 257 -20.66 -2.71 -4.00
C GLY A 257 -19.29 -3.02 -3.38
N ILE A 258 -19.13 -4.20 -2.81
CA ILE A 258 -17.81 -4.69 -2.36
C ILE A 258 -17.35 -5.72 -3.36
N LEU A 259 -16.17 -5.52 -3.94
CA LEU A 259 -15.48 -6.57 -4.69
C LEU A 259 -14.42 -7.18 -3.77
N ALA A 260 -14.55 -8.46 -3.46
CA ALA A 260 -13.64 -9.15 -2.55
C ALA A 260 -12.87 -10.28 -3.26
N PHE A 261 -11.56 -10.29 -3.04
CA PHE A 261 -10.62 -11.28 -3.55
C PHE A 261 -9.94 -11.98 -2.37
N TYR A 262 -10.04 -13.30 -2.32
CA TYR A 262 -9.42 -14.11 -1.27
C TYR A 262 -8.55 -15.17 -1.93
N ARG A 263 -7.28 -15.24 -1.55
CA ARG A 263 -6.33 -16.26 -2.03
C ARG A 263 -5.66 -16.90 -0.83
N ASN A 264 -5.72 -18.23 -0.70
CA ASN A 264 -5.10 -18.95 0.41
C ASN A 264 -5.50 -18.37 1.78
N VAL A 265 -6.80 -18.24 2.02
CA VAL A 265 -7.37 -17.71 3.27
C VAL A 265 -8.06 -18.84 4.02
N GLU A 266 -7.73 -19.02 5.30
CA GLU A 266 -8.38 -19.98 6.17
C GLU A 266 -9.49 -19.32 6.97
N VAL A 267 -10.76 -19.62 6.62
CA VAL A 267 -11.96 -19.07 7.25
C VAL A 267 -13.07 -20.11 7.35
N TYR A 268 -13.92 -19.97 8.38
CA TYR A 268 -15.28 -20.48 8.40
C TYR A 268 -16.23 -19.31 8.10
N ALA A 269 -17.09 -19.44 7.10
CA ALA A 269 -17.94 -18.33 6.64
C ALA A 269 -19.41 -18.77 6.57
N GLU A 270 -20.34 -17.84 6.78
CA GLU A 270 -21.78 -18.05 6.58
C GLU A 270 -22.30 -17.04 5.56
N GLN A 271 -23.30 -17.45 4.77
CA GLN A 271 -23.80 -16.66 3.66
C GLN A 271 -24.65 -15.46 4.11
N PHE A 272 -24.31 -14.27 3.59
CA PHE A 272 -25.22 -13.14 3.48
C PHE A 272 -25.00 -12.44 2.13
N THR A 273 -25.72 -12.84 1.08
CA THR A 273 -25.73 -12.13 -0.20
C THR A 273 -27.15 -11.83 -0.68
N PRO A 274 -27.43 -10.59 -1.13
CA PRO A 274 -28.51 -10.32 -2.07
C PRO A 274 -28.19 -10.93 -3.46
N PRO A 275 -29.21 -11.27 -4.26
CA PRO A 275 -29.09 -12.12 -5.45
C PRO A 275 -28.32 -11.58 -6.68
N ASP A 276 -27.82 -10.33 -6.68
CA ASP A 276 -27.45 -9.64 -7.93
C ASP A 276 -25.95 -9.27 -8.09
N ILE A 277 -25.01 -9.99 -7.46
CA ILE A 277 -23.56 -9.69 -7.57
C ILE A 277 -22.83 -10.75 -8.43
N GLU A 278 -22.24 -10.31 -9.54
CA GLU A 278 -21.44 -11.15 -10.44
C GLU A 278 -19.93 -11.08 -10.06
N LEU A 279 -19.24 -12.22 -9.97
CA LEU A 279 -17.84 -12.31 -9.54
C LEU A 279 -16.82 -12.34 -10.69
N ALA A 280 -15.59 -11.85 -10.41
CA ALA A 280 -14.44 -11.95 -11.30
C ALA A 280 -13.79 -13.36 -11.28
N PRO A 281 -13.06 -13.77 -12.34
CA PRO A 281 -12.33 -15.05 -12.37
C PRO A 281 -11.31 -15.17 -11.23
N GLY A 282 -11.23 -16.33 -10.58
CA GLY A 282 -10.36 -16.55 -9.41
C GLY A 282 -10.85 -15.92 -8.09
N CYS A 283 -12.07 -15.37 -8.08
CA CYS A 283 -12.75 -14.93 -6.86
C CYS A 283 -13.57 -16.09 -6.27
N TYR A 284 -13.68 -16.12 -4.95
CA TYR A 284 -14.56 -17.05 -4.24
C TYR A 284 -15.75 -16.30 -3.67
N LEU A 285 -16.98 -16.68 -4.08
CA LEU A 285 -18.16 -16.43 -3.25
C LEU A 285 -18.25 -17.60 -2.29
N ILE A 286 -18.34 -17.32 -0.99
CA ILE A 286 -18.66 -18.36 -0.02
C ILE A 286 -20.18 -18.33 0.21
N THR A 287 -20.85 -19.40 -0.19
CA THR A 287 -22.31 -19.59 -0.02
C THR A 287 -22.60 -20.92 0.65
N GLN A 288 -23.62 -20.97 1.50
CA GLN A 288 -24.11 -22.18 2.16
C GLN A 288 -25.47 -22.51 1.55
N THR A 289 -25.64 -23.70 0.98
CA THR A 289 -26.93 -24.12 0.44
C THR A 289 -27.61 -25.16 1.33
N SER A 290 -28.56 -24.69 2.14
CA SER A 290 -29.60 -25.49 2.80
C SER A 290 -29.11 -26.66 3.68
N PRO A 291 -29.97 -27.36 4.43
CA PRO A 291 -29.81 -27.66 5.87
C PRO A 291 -28.77 -28.76 6.18
N ASP A 292 -28.05 -29.24 5.18
CA ASP A 292 -27.25 -30.46 5.24
C ASP A 292 -25.76 -30.18 5.51
N ASN A 293 -25.40 -28.95 5.91
CA ASN A 293 -24.02 -28.48 6.12
C ASN A 293 -23.09 -28.66 4.89
N SER A 294 -23.64 -28.61 3.68
CA SER A 294 -22.86 -28.65 2.45
C SER A 294 -22.45 -27.24 1.98
N TRP A 295 -21.20 -27.12 1.53
CA TRP A 295 -20.59 -25.88 1.09
C TRP A 295 -20.66 -25.76 -0.44
N LEU A 296 -21.15 -24.65 -0.96
CA LEU A 296 -21.01 -24.30 -2.38
C LEU A 296 -19.99 -23.18 -2.52
N VAL A 297 -18.83 -23.55 -3.05
CA VAL A 297 -17.79 -22.61 -3.46
C VAL A 297 -18.11 -22.19 -4.90
N HIS A 298 -18.61 -20.96 -5.08
CA HIS A 298 -18.71 -20.41 -6.43
C HIS A 298 -17.32 -19.96 -6.85
N ASN A 299 -16.62 -20.84 -7.57
CA ASN A 299 -15.44 -20.49 -8.32
C ASN A 299 -15.90 -20.06 -9.72
N LYS A 300 -15.51 -18.86 -10.18
CA LYS A 300 -15.51 -18.58 -11.62
C LYS A 300 -14.23 -19.20 -12.17
N PRO A 301 -14.30 -20.37 -12.83
CA PRO A 301 -13.11 -21.01 -13.36
C PRO A 301 -12.37 -20.01 -14.25
N SER A 302 -11.05 -19.92 -14.07
CA SER A 302 -10.19 -19.27 -15.05
C SER A 302 -10.46 -19.95 -16.38
N GLN A 303 -10.97 -19.19 -17.37
CA GLN A 303 -11.09 -19.72 -18.71
C GLN A 303 -9.71 -20.16 -19.20
N PRO A 304 -9.60 -21.29 -19.93
CA PRO A 304 -8.33 -21.79 -20.44
C PRO A 304 -7.66 -20.81 -21.41
#